data_AF-A0A3D0X9V1-F1
#
_entry.id   AF-A0A3D0X9V1-F1
#
_cell.length_a   1.000
_cell.length_b   1.000
_cell.length_c   1.000
_cell.angle_alpha   90.00
_cell.angle_beta   90.00
_cell.angle_gamma   90.00
#
_symmetry.space_group_name_H-M   'P 1'
#
loop_
_entity.id
_entity.type
_entity.pdbx_description
1 polymer ?
#
loop_
_entity_poly.entity_id
_entity_poly.type
_entity_poly.pdbx_seq_one_letter_code
_entity_poly.pdbx_strand_id
1 'polypeptide(L)'
;MKKRNANRKKSLSYFGFGTDIMKHSVVCSECNSLEPSNRMYCSKCNSKLPKSNLHDLYKSYHISCEKCGTVLSDSMHYCPHCGNRVKASSELCAL
;
A
#
# COMPACT_ATOMS: atom_id res chain seq x y z
N MET A 1 -18.02 -12.68 9.31
CA MET A 1 -17.22 -11.75 8.49
C MET A 1 -18.15 -11.00 7.53
N LYS A 2 -18.25 -9.66 7.59
CA LYS A 2 -19.08 -8.89 6.66
C LYS A 2 -18.41 -8.88 5.28
N LYS A 3 -19.06 -9.39 4.23
CA LYS A 3 -18.53 -9.36 2.86
C LYS A 3 -18.28 -7.90 2.47
N ARG A 4 -17.05 -7.54 2.08
CA ARG A 4 -16.74 -6.18 1.60
C ARG A 4 -17.60 -5.91 0.37
N ASN A 5 -18.36 -4.82 0.38
CA ASN A 5 -19.22 -4.45 -0.74
C ASN A 5 -18.35 -4.17 -1.98
N ALA A 6 -18.47 -5.01 -3.02
CA ALA A 6 -17.72 -4.86 -4.26
C ALA A 6 -17.95 -3.48 -4.92
N ASN A 7 -19.14 -2.90 -4.74
CA ASN A 7 -19.48 -1.57 -5.26
C ASN A 7 -18.68 -0.46 -4.57
N ARG A 8 -18.37 -0.60 -3.27
CA ARG A 8 -17.53 0.39 -2.56
C ARG A 8 -16.12 0.41 -3.12
N LYS A 9 -15.53 -0.76 -3.39
CA LYS A 9 -14.17 -0.85 -3.94
C LYS A 9 -14.10 -0.23 -5.34
N LYS A 10 -15.07 -0.55 -6.20
CA LYS A 10 -15.22 0.07 -7.53
C LYS A 10 -15.41 1.59 -7.45
N SER A 11 -16.26 2.06 -6.53
CA SER A 11 -16.51 3.49 -6.34
C SER A 11 -15.24 4.24 -5.91
N LEU A 12 -14.46 3.67 -4.97
CA LEU A 12 -13.18 4.27 -4.57
C LEU A 12 -12.24 4.40 -5.76
N SER A 13 -12.07 3.32 -6.54
CA SER A 13 -11.20 3.34 -7.72
C SER A 13 -11.66 4.36 -8.76
N TYR A 14 -12.97 4.47 -9.01
CA TYR A 14 -13.55 5.46 -9.94
C TYR A 14 -13.17 6.90 -9.56
N PHE A 15 -13.14 7.22 -8.27
CA PHE A 15 -12.74 8.55 -7.77
C PHE A 15 -11.23 8.70 -7.55
N GLY A 16 -10.40 7.75 -7.97
CA GLY A 16 -8.94 7.84 -7.80
C GLY A 16 -8.44 7.47 -6.40
N PHE A 17 -9.23 6.73 -5.62
CA PHE A 17 -8.89 6.30 -4.27
C PHE A 17 -8.76 4.78 -4.11
N GLY A 18 -8.13 4.39 -3.01
CA GLY A 18 -8.05 3.00 -2.56
C GLY A 18 -6.86 2.23 -3.13
N THR A 19 -6.72 0.98 -2.66
CA THR A 19 -5.53 0.16 -2.89
C THR A 19 -5.30 -0.20 -4.36
N ASP A 20 -6.34 -0.18 -5.19
CA ASP A 20 -6.19 -0.47 -6.62
C ASP A 20 -5.45 0.67 -7.31
N ILE A 21 -5.80 1.93 -7.01
CA ILE A 21 -5.10 3.10 -7.53
C ILE A 21 -3.66 3.14 -7.02
N MET A 22 -3.44 2.83 -5.74
CA MET A 22 -2.08 2.79 -5.16
C MET A 22 -1.16 1.77 -5.86
N LYS A 23 -1.69 0.67 -6.41
CA LYS A 23 -0.89 -0.31 -7.17
C LYS A 23 -0.54 0.17 -8.57
N HIS A 24 -1.31 1.12 -9.09
CA HIS A 24 -1.13 1.69 -10.42
C HIS A 24 -0.53 3.09 -10.40
N SER A 25 -0.03 3.54 -9.25
CA SER A 25 0.61 4.84 -9.07
C SER A 25 1.99 4.74 -8.45
N VAL A 26 2.88 5.65 -8.86
CA VAL A 26 4.22 5.86 -8.31
C VAL A 26 4.35 7.34 -7.95
N VAL A 27 5.17 7.65 -6.95
CA VAL A 27 5.50 9.04 -6.60
C VAL A 27 6.90 9.33 -7.11
N CYS A 28 7.05 10.42 -7.86
CA CYS A 28 8.37 10.87 -8.31
C CYS A 28 9.21 11.29 -7.09
N SER A 29 10.40 10.70 -6.91
CA SER A 29 11.28 11.00 -5.78
C SER A 29 11.87 12.41 -5.80
N GLU A 30 11.89 13.07 -6.96
CA GLU A 30 12.49 14.41 -7.12
C GLU A 30 11.48 15.54 -6.93
N CYS A 31 10.26 15.41 -7.46
CA CYS A 31 9.26 16.48 -7.45
C CYS A 31 7.92 16.11 -6.81
N ASN A 32 7.82 14.89 -6.27
CA ASN A 32 6.63 14.36 -5.60
C ASN A 32 5.36 14.34 -6.46
N SER A 33 5.47 14.39 -7.79
CA SER A 33 4.32 14.17 -8.66
C SER A 33 3.82 12.74 -8.56
N LEU A 34 2.50 12.58 -8.50
CA LEU A 34 1.86 11.27 -8.62
C LEU A 34 1.75 10.91 -10.10
N GLU A 35 2.29 9.77 -10.47
CA GLU A 35 2.39 9.30 -11.86
C GLU A 35 1.85 7.88 -11.99
N PRO A 36 1.41 7.45 -13.19
CA PRO A 36 1.09 6.06 -13.47
C PRO A 36 2.32 5.14 -13.34
N SER A 37 2.15 3.96 -12.74
CA SER A 37 3.26 3.03 -12.50
C SER A 37 3.84 2.37 -13.76
N ASN A 38 3.16 2.48 -14.90
CA ASN A 38 3.65 2.01 -16.20
C ASN A 38 4.55 3.05 -16.93
N ARG A 39 4.73 4.24 -16.37
CA ARG A 39 5.57 5.30 -16.96
C ARG A 39 7.01 5.17 -16.47
N MET A 40 7.98 5.43 -17.35
CA MET A 40 9.41 5.37 -16.98
C MET A 40 10.00 6.69 -16.47
N TYR A 41 9.44 7.83 -16.90
CA TYR A 41 9.93 9.18 -16.56
C TYR A 41 8.79 10.06 -16.07
N CYS A 42 9.07 10.98 -15.14
CA CYS A 42 8.11 11.92 -14.56
C CYS A 42 7.57 12.88 -15.63
N SER A 43 6.26 13.16 -15.64
CA SER A 43 5.67 14.10 -16.61
C SER A 43 6.01 15.56 -16.32
N LYS A 44 6.37 15.90 -15.08
CA LYS A 44 6.66 17.27 -14.63
C LYS A 44 8.13 17.64 -14.67
N CYS A 45 9.02 16.77 -14.15
CA CYS A 45 10.45 17.07 -14.00
C CYS A 45 11.37 16.17 -14.83
N ASN A 46 10.81 15.23 -15.61
CA ASN A 46 11.53 14.32 -16.50
C ASN A 46 12.55 13.38 -15.83
N SER A 47 12.60 13.32 -14.49
CA SER A 47 13.41 12.34 -13.76
C SER A 47 12.88 10.93 -13.94
N LYS A 48 13.74 9.93 -13.72
CA LYS A 48 13.37 8.51 -13.79
C LYS A 48 12.44 8.15 -12.62
N LEU A 49 11.32 7.49 -12.91
CA LEU A 49 10.37 7.07 -11.88
C LEU A 49 10.83 5.79 -11.16
N PRO A 50 10.51 5.64 -9.86
CA PRO A 50 10.82 4.42 -9.13
C PRO A 50 9.98 3.25 -9.65
N LYS A 51 10.51 2.03 -9.48
CA LYS A 51 9.79 0.79 -9.86
C LYS A 51 8.70 0.40 -8.86
N SER A 52 8.88 0.76 -7.58
CA SER A 52 7.93 0.46 -6.50
C SER A 52 6.73 1.39 -6.57
N ASN A 53 5.53 0.82 -6.64
CA ASN A 53 4.29 1.60 -6.59
C ASN A 53 3.99 2.06 -5.16
N LEU A 54 3.01 2.96 -5.02
CA LEU A 54 2.61 3.54 -3.75
C LEU A 54 2.12 2.49 -2.75
N HIS A 55 1.51 1.39 -3.23
CA HIS A 55 1.09 0.28 -2.36
C HIS A 55 2.28 -0.53 -1.82
N ASP A 56 3.36 -0.67 -2.58
CA ASP A 56 4.58 -1.32 -2.11
C ASP A 56 5.31 -0.44 -1.08
N LEU A 57 5.38 0.86 -1.34
CA LEU A 57 5.91 1.83 -0.37
C LEU A 57 5.10 1.82 0.93
N TYR A 58 3.77 1.79 0.83
CA TYR A 58 2.90 1.63 2.00
C TYR A 58 3.22 0.35 2.77
N LYS A 59 3.41 -0.79 2.08
CA LYS A 59 3.80 -2.04 2.73
C LYS A 59 5.17 -1.99 3.41
N SER A 60 6.14 -1.23 2.89
CA SER A 60 7.46 -1.13 3.54
C SER A 60 7.41 -0.36 4.86
N TYR A 61 6.40 0.48 5.08
CA TYR A 61 6.21 1.22 6.33
C TYR A 61 5.33 0.52 7.35
N HIS A 62 4.72 -0.63 7.01
CA HIS A 62 3.77 -1.30 7.88
C HIS A 62 4.01 -2.79 7.99
N ILE A 63 3.71 -3.33 9.17
CA ILE A 63 3.76 -4.77 9.42
C ILE A 63 2.73 -5.45 8.50
N SER A 64 3.17 -6.48 7.79
CA SER A 64 2.30 -7.31 6.95
C SER A 64 2.21 -8.71 7.51
N CYS A 65 1.01 -9.31 7.46
CA CYS A 65 0.81 -10.69 7.88
C CYS A 65 1.65 -11.63 7.01
N GLU A 66 2.58 -12.37 7.63
CA GLU A 66 3.47 -13.34 6.94
C GLU A 66 2.68 -14.40 6.14
N LYS A 67 1.46 -14.74 6.56
CA LYS A 67 0.64 -15.79 5.92
C LYS A 67 -0.14 -15.29 4.70
N CYS A 68 -0.68 -14.08 4.73
CA CYS A 68 -1.61 -13.61 3.68
C CYS A 68 -1.29 -12.21 3.12
N GLY A 69 -0.21 -11.57 3.57
CA GLY A 69 0.25 -10.26 3.11
C GLY A 69 -0.71 -9.10 3.40
N THR A 70 -1.70 -9.29 4.28
CA THR A 70 -2.57 -8.20 4.75
C THR A 70 -1.74 -7.26 5.60
N VAL A 71 -1.77 -5.97 5.28
CA VAL A 71 -1.15 -4.92 6.11
C VAL A 71 -1.93 -4.80 7.41
N LEU A 72 -1.20 -4.75 8.52
CA LEU A 72 -1.68 -4.79 9.89
C LEU A 72 -1.39 -3.45 10.57
N SER A 73 -2.19 -3.11 11.57
CA SER A 73 -1.83 -2.07 12.53
C SER A 73 -0.89 -2.64 13.60
N ASP A 74 -0.06 -1.79 14.19
CA ASP A 74 0.99 -2.20 15.13
C ASP A 74 0.45 -2.89 16.39
N SER A 75 -0.81 -2.63 16.74
CA SER A 75 -1.51 -3.20 17.90
C SER A 75 -2.20 -4.55 17.63
N MET A 76 -2.12 -5.11 16.42
CA MET A 76 -2.83 -6.36 16.10
C MET A 76 -2.10 -7.60 16.62
N HIS A 77 -2.79 -8.40 17.44
CA HIS A 77 -2.32 -9.73 17.84
C HIS A 77 -2.71 -10.85 16.87
N TYR A 78 -3.77 -10.64 16.08
CA TYR A 78 -4.27 -11.60 15.08
C TYR A 78 -4.60 -10.89 13.78
N CYS A 79 -4.30 -11.53 12.65
CA CYS A 79 -4.63 -11.00 11.33
C CYS A 79 -6.16 -11.01 11.14
N PRO A 80 -6.80 -9.87 10.86
CA PRO A 80 -8.25 -9.79 10.72
C PRO A 80 -8.76 -10.42 9.42
N HIS A 81 -7.85 -10.76 8.50
CA HIS A 81 -8.18 -11.38 7.22
C HIS A 81 -8.11 -12.92 7.28
N CYS A 82 -7.05 -13.48 7.85
CA CYS A 82 -6.79 -14.94 7.81
C CYS A 82 -6.72 -15.61 9.19
N GLY A 83 -6.81 -14.84 10.28
CA GLY A 83 -6.77 -15.35 11.65
C GLY A 83 -5.39 -15.76 12.18
N ASN A 84 -4.33 -15.63 11.37
CA ASN A 84 -2.97 -15.98 11.82
C ASN A 84 -2.53 -15.07 12.97
N ARG A 85 -1.88 -15.64 14.00
CA ARG A 85 -1.27 -14.85 15.06
C ARG A 85 -0.17 -13.96 14.47
N VAL A 86 -0.19 -12.70 14.82
CA VAL A 86 0.83 -11.74 14.45
C VAL A 86 1.96 -11.91 15.46
N LYS A 87 3.18 -12.18 14.98
CA LYS A 87 4.35 -12.12 15.85
C LYS A 87 4.54 -10.65 16.22
N ALA A 88 4.51 -10.32 17.50
CA ALA A 88 4.85 -8.97 17.94
C ALA A 88 6.28 -8.70 17.46
N SER A 89 6.47 -7.69 16.62
CA SER A 89 7.80 -7.18 16.32
C SER A 89 8.26 -6.41 17.55
N SER A 90 8.86 -7.09 18.51
CA SER A 90 9.25 -6.51 19.79
C SER A 90 10.38 -5.47 19.72
N GLU A 91 10.84 -5.00 18.55
CA GLU A 91 12.05 -4.16 18.49
C GLU A 91 12.07 -3.01 17.46
N LEU A 92 10.96 -2.67 16.77
CA LEU A 92 10.98 -1.59 15.74
C LEU A 92 10.27 -0.29 16.14
N CYS A 93 9.67 -0.20 17.33
CA CYS A 93 9.02 1.04 17.82
C CYS A 93 9.77 1.74 18.97
N ALA A 94 11.04 1.39 19.23
CA ALA A 94 11.88 2.01 20.28
C ALA A 94 13.02 2.89 19.74
N LEU A 95 12.89 3.39 18.51
CA LEU A 95 13.73 4.43 17.91
C LEU A 95 12.81 5.47 17.24
#